data_AF-A0A8T6FR83-F1
#
_entry.id   AF-A0A8T6FR83-F1
#
_cell.length_a   1.000
_cell.length_b   1.000
_cell.length_c   1.000
_cell.angle_alpha   90.00
_cell.angle_beta   90.00
_cell.angle_gamma   90.00
#
_symmetry.space_group_name_H-M   'P 1'
#
loop_
_entity.id
_entity.type
_entity.pdbx_description
1 polymer ?
#
loop_
_entity_poly.entity_id
_entity_poly.type
_entity_poly.pdbx_seq_one_letter_code
_entity_poly.pdbx_strand_id
1 'polypeptide(L)'
;MVDSTDVAEHLDLDRLEAGLDEIRRSPADGGALLMIVRRPGIDEREVVEEASLDVAVGVVGDSWQDRPSSSSADGGPHPLAQVTIINSRMLDLVARSRERWPLAGDQLAIDLDMSAENLPPGTRLSIGSAVIEVTEKPHTGCLKFASRFGHDALRFVSTAEAMAMRLRGVNTRVVQSGTVRIGDTVAKIAAP
;
A
#
# COMPACT_ATOMS: atom_id res chain seq x y z
N MET A 1 38.80 1.16 -0.08
CA MET A 1 37.75 1.46 -1.08
C MET A 1 36.50 0.81 -0.55
N VAL A 2 35.71 1.57 0.21
CA VAL A 2 34.45 1.10 0.78
C VAL A 2 33.39 1.62 -0.17
N ASP A 3 32.64 0.66 -0.70
CA ASP A 3 31.60 0.81 -1.70
C ASP A 3 30.64 1.96 -1.34
N SER A 4 30.46 2.88 -2.27
CA SER A 4 29.50 3.97 -2.11
C SER A 4 28.11 3.36 -2.16
N THR A 5 27.46 3.24 -1.01
CA THR A 5 26.04 2.93 -0.91
C THR A 5 25.30 3.87 -1.86
N ASP A 6 24.69 3.31 -2.90
CA ASP A 6 23.88 4.04 -3.87
C ASP A 6 22.70 4.66 -3.10
N VAL A 7 22.86 5.92 -2.68
CA VAL A 7 21.76 6.69 -2.09
C VAL A 7 20.86 7.05 -3.26
N ALA A 8 19.92 6.16 -3.54
CA ALA A 8 18.94 6.37 -4.61
C ALA A 8 18.35 7.79 -4.48
N GLU A 9 18.65 8.63 -5.49
CA GLU A 9 18.32 10.04 -5.50
C GLU A 9 16.82 10.25 -5.31
N HIS A 10 16.44 11.01 -4.28
CA HIS A 10 15.04 11.39 -4.07
C HIS A 10 14.67 12.47 -5.09
N LEU A 11 13.50 12.32 -5.71
CA LEU A 11 12.95 13.36 -6.57
C LEU A 11 12.51 14.57 -5.74
N ASP A 12 12.71 15.75 -6.29
CA ASP A 12 12.09 16.97 -5.80
C ASP A 12 10.57 16.98 -6.07
N LEU A 13 9.87 17.94 -5.45
CA LEU A 13 8.42 18.04 -5.57
C LEU A 13 7.96 18.24 -7.03
N ASP A 14 8.65 19.08 -7.80
CA ASP A 14 8.26 19.39 -9.18
C ASP A 14 8.32 18.14 -10.07
N ARG A 15 9.36 17.31 -9.93
CA ARG A 15 9.47 16.03 -10.66
C ARG A 15 8.44 15.00 -10.21
N LEU A 16 8.07 15.00 -8.93
CA LEU A 16 7.01 14.14 -8.40
C LEU A 16 5.63 14.55 -8.96
N GLU A 17 5.33 15.84 -8.97
CA GLU A 17 4.10 16.38 -9.55
C GLU A 17 4.01 16.11 -11.06
N ALA A 18 5.13 16.23 -11.78
CA ALA A 18 5.20 15.88 -13.20
C ALA A 18 4.90 14.38 -13.49
N GLY A 19 5.06 13.50 -12.50
CA GLY A 19 4.75 12.07 -12.61
C GLY A 19 3.27 11.71 -12.44
N LEU A 20 2.41 12.65 -12.04
CA LEU A 20 0.99 12.38 -11.74
C LEU A 20 0.23 11.79 -12.93
N ASP A 21 0.54 12.19 -14.16
CA ASP A 21 -0.13 11.68 -15.36
C ASP A 21 0.11 10.18 -15.61
N GLU A 22 1.23 9.62 -15.16
CA GLU A 22 1.45 8.17 -15.20
C GLU A 22 0.61 7.46 -14.15
N ILE A 23 0.48 8.05 -12.95
CA ILE A 23 -0.31 7.49 -11.86
C ILE A 23 -1.81 7.49 -12.21
N ARG A 24 -2.31 8.57 -12.82
CA ARG A 24 -3.71 8.68 -13.31
C ARG A 24 -4.07 7.63 -14.36
N ARG A 25 -3.08 7.05 -15.04
CA ARG A 25 -3.28 5.97 -16.01
C ARG A 25 -3.47 4.59 -15.36
N SER A 26 -3.44 4.49 -14.03
CA SER A 26 -3.82 3.27 -13.31
C SER A 26 -5.25 2.88 -13.68
N PRO A 27 -5.54 1.59 -13.92
CA PRO A 27 -6.87 1.17 -14.31
C PRO A 27 -7.88 1.36 -13.18
N ALA A 28 -9.12 1.70 -13.51
CA ALA A 28 -10.21 1.80 -12.54
C ALA A 28 -10.65 0.42 -12.00
N ASP A 29 -10.42 -0.64 -12.77
CA ASP A 29 -10.73 -2.02 -12.41
C ASP A 29 -9.83 -3.00 -13.19
N GLY A 30 -9.68 -4.23 -12.71
CA GLY A 30 -8.89 -5.25 -13.40
C GLY A 30 -7.39 -4.98 -13.38
N GLY A 31 -6.90 -4.31 -12.34
CA GLY A 31 -5.49 -4.06 -12.09
C GLY A 31 -4.70 -5.32 -11.74
N ALA A 32 -3.40 -5.19 -11.49
CA ALA A 32 -2.54 -6.32 -11.11
C ALA A 32 -1.91 -6.13 -9.73
N LEU A 33 -1.84 -7.20 -8.95
CA LEU A 33 -1.00 -7.29 -7.74
C LEU A 33 0.45 -7.47 -8.16
N LEU A 34 1.30 -6.48 -7.88
CA LEU A 34 2.68 -6.46 -8.35
C LEU A 34 3.69 -6.81 -7.27
N MET A 35 3.39 -6.66 -5.99
CA MET A 35 4.31 -7.07 -4.91
C MET A 35 3.55 -7.35 -3.62
N ILE A 36 4.00 -8.38 -2.92
CA ILE A 36 3.50 -8.74 -1.59
C ILE A 36 4.66 -8.61 -0.60
N VAL A 37 4.39 -7.91 0.50
CA VAL A 37 5.37 -7.64 1.56
C VAL A 37 4.79 -8.05 2.90
N ARG A 38 5.53 -8.87 3.65
CA ARG A 38 5.30 -9.11 5.08
C ARG A 38 6.26 -8.27 5.91
N ARG A 39 5.81 -7.88 7.10
CA ARG A 39 6.61 -7.16 8.10
C ARG A 39 6.67 -8.03 9.36
N PRO A 40 7.52 -9.06 9.42
CA PRO A 40 7.58 -9.97 10.56
C PRO A 40 8.03 -9.27 11.85
N GLY A 41 8.87 -8.24 11.75
CA GLY A 41 9.36 -7.45 12.88
C GLY A 41 9.41 -5.95 12.63
N ILE A 42 10.00 -5.22 13.58
CA ILE A 42 10.26 -3.78 13.44
C ILE A 42 11.28 -3.59 12.33
N ASP A 43 10.91 -2.81 11.32
CA ASP A 43 11.73 -2.45 10.17
C ASP A 43 12.16 -3.61 9.24
N GLU A 44 11.87 -4.87 9.60
CA GLU A 44 12.01 -6.05 8.73
C GLU A 44 11.00 -6.07 7.58
N ARG A 45 11.44 -6.54 6.41
CA ARG A 45 10.62 -6.73 5.21
C ARG A 45 10.95 -8.06 4.57
N GLU A 46 9.92 -8.81 4.25
CA GLU A 46 10.02 -10.04 3.47
C GLU A 46 9.14 -9.89 2.22
N VAL A 47 9.74 -9.96 1.04
CA VAL A 47 9.00 -9.98 -0.23
C VAL A 47 8.72 -11.44 -0.58
N VAL A 48 7.46 -11.73 -0.92
CA VAL A 48 7.02 -13.09 -1.25
C VAL A 48 6.23 -13.12 -2.56
N GLU A 49 6.31 -14.24 -3.27
CA GLU A 49 5.54 -14.47 -4.51
C GLU A 49 4.07 -14.81 -4.21
N GLU A 50 3.79 -15.33 -3.00
CA GLU A 50 2.49 -15.81 -2.56
C GLU A 50 2.28 -15.52 -1.07
N ALA A 51 1.06 -15.12 -0.70
CA ALA A 51 0.66 -15.01 0.69
C ALA A 51 -0.78 -15.45 0.95
N SER A 52 -1.03 -15.95 2.15
CA SER A 52 -2.38 -16.15 2.67
C SER A 52 -2.87 -14.87 3.34
N LEU A 53 -4.04 -14.40 2.91
CA LEU A 53 -4.84 -13.39 3.61
C LEU A 53 -5.87 -14.10 4.48
N ASP A 54 -5.99 -13.66 5.72
CA ASP A 54 -6.90 -14.23 6.70
C ASP A 54 -7.72 -13.15 7.42
N VAL A 55 -9.00 -13.44 7.64
CA VAL A 55 -9.94 -12.53 8.30
C VAL A 55 -9.53 -12.16 9.73
N ALA A 56 -8.88 -13.06 10.46
CA ALA A 56 -8.49 -12.83 11.84
C ALA A 56 -7.15 -12.11 11.94
N VAL A 57 -6.17 -12.49 11.10
CA VAL A 57 -4.76 -12.06 11.28
C VAL A 57 -4.23 -11.16 10.17
N GLY A 58 -5.01 -10.87 9.12
CA GLY A 58 -4.56 -10.10 7.97
C GLY A 58 -3.62 -10.92 7.08
N VAL A 59 -2.44 -10.39 6.73
CA VAL A 59 -1.45 -11.16 5.98
C VAL A 59 -0.74 -12.13 6.93
N VAL A 60 -0.87 -13.44 6.71
CA VAL A 60 -0.17 -14.44 7.53
C VAL A 60 1.34 -14.21 7.47
N GLY A 61 1.99 -14.09 8.62
CA GLY A 61 3.42 -13.76 8.76
C GLY A 61 3.73 -12.25 8.84
N ASP A 62 2.74 -11.37 8.69
CA ASP A 62 2.87 -9.95 9.02
C ASP A 62 2.59 -9.70 10.50
N SER A 63 3.23 -8.67 11.07
CA SER A 63 3.08 -8.30 12.49
C SER A 63 1.86 -7.43 12.80
N TRP A 64 0.91 -7.22 11.86
CA TRP A 64 -0.25 -6.35 12.12
C TRP A 64 -0.99 -6.69 13.42
N GLN A 65 -1.26 -7.97 13.68
CA GLN A 65 -1.99 -8.42 14.88
C GLN A 65 -1.28 -8.06 16.20
N ASP A 66 0.03 -7.87 16.16
CA ASP A 66 0.89 -7.56 17.31
C ASP A 66 1.15 -6.05 17.44
N ARG A 67 0.60 -5.22 16.54
CA ARG A 67 0.86 -3.77 16.51
C ARG A 67 -0.26 -2.99 17.20
N PRO A 68 -0.06 -2.54 18.46
CA PRO A 68 -1.03 -1.69 19.12
C PRO A 68 -1.21 -0.38 18.37
N SER A 69 -2.44 0.12 18.37
CA SER A 69 -2.79 1.40 17.76
C SER A 69 -3.46 2.29 18.80
N SER A 70 -2.91 3.49 18.99
CA SER A 70 -3.52 4.51 19.86
C SER A 70 -4.91 4.98 19.40
N SER A 71 -5.27 4.70 18.15
CA SER A 71 -6.59 4.99 17.58
C SER A 71 -7.56 3.80 17.59
N SER A 72 -7.15 2.67 18.17
CA SER A 72 -8.06 1.52 18.41
C SER A 72 -8.83 1.73 19.72
N ALA A 73 -10.04 1.17 19.81
CA ALA A 73 -10.88 1.30 21.00
C ALA A 73 -10.36 0.50 22.21
N ASP A 74 -9.69 -0.62 21.95
CA ASP A 74 -9.19 -1.58 22.95
C ASP A 74 -7.67 -1.50 23.16
N GLY A 75 -6.98 -0.58 22.46
CA GLY A 75 -5.52 -0.45 22.47
C GLY A 75 -4.80 -1.50 21.60
N GLY A 76 -5.53 -2.42 20.99
CA GLY A 76 -5.01 -3.46 20.12
C GLY A 76 -4.71 -3.00 18.69
N PRO A 77 -4.51 -3.94 17.75
CA PRO A 77 -4.35 -3.62 16.36
C PRO A 77 -5.62 -3.02 15.78
N HIS A 78 -5.49 -1.99 14.95
CA HIS A 78 -6.66 -1.30 14.43
C HIS A 78 -7.36 -2.17 13.36
N PRO A 79 -8.63 -2.59 13.55
CA PRO A 79 -9.31 -3.53 12.65
C PRO A 79 -9.52 -2.94 11.26
N LEU A 80 -9.72 -1.62 11.16
CA LEU A 80 -9.83 -0.94 9.87
C LEU A 80 -8.48 -0.71 9.16
N ALA A 81 -7.35 -1.22 9.67
CA ALA A 81 -6.01 -1.05 9.12
C ALA A 81 -5.28 -2.40 8.94
N GLN A 82 -6.04 -3.47 8.68
CA GLN A 82 -5.55 -4.85 8.71
C GLN A 82 -4.60 -5.16 7.56
N VAL A 83 -4.96 -4.75 6.34
CA VAL A 83 -4.12 -4.87 5.15
C VAL A 83 -4.01 -3.52 4.46
N THR A 84 -2.80 -3.06 4.22
CA THR A 84 -2.48 -1.81 3.54
C THR A 84 -2.14 -2.08 2.08
N ILE A 85 -2.78 -1.33 1.20
CA ILE A 85 -2.54 -1.39 -0.24
C ILE A 85 -2.01 -0.05 -0.73
N ILE A 86 -1.09 -0.07 -1.69
CA ILE A 86 -0.49 1.13 -2.29
C ILE A 86 -0.49 1.04 -3.81
N ASN A 87 -0.69 2.19 -4.47
CA ASN A 87 -0.59 2.28 -5.92
C ASN A 87 0.85 2.02 -6.37
N SER A 88 1.03 1.05 -7.26
CA SER A 88 2.34 0.60 -7.72
C SER A 88 3.10 1.66 -8.54
N ARG A 89 2.39 2.48 -9.34
CA ARG A 89 3.00 3.54 -10.15
C ARG A 89 3.49 4.70 -9.32
N MET A 90 2.71 5.08 -8.29
CA MET A 90 3.15 6.02 -7.27
C MET A 90 4.42 5.49 -6.59
N LEU A 91 4.41 4.22 -6.21
CA LEU A 91 5.54 3.61 -5.53
C LEU A 91 6.78 3.57 -6.42
N ASP A 92 6.62 3.26 -7.71
CA ASP A 92 7.69 3.32 -8.71
C ASP A 92 8.31 4.72 -8.80
N LEU A 93 7.46 5.74 -8.87
CA LEU A 93 7.87 7.14 -8.96
C LEU A 93 8.72 7.58 -7.75
N VAL A 94 8.27 7.28 -6.53
CA VAL A 94 8.98 7.72 -5.30
C VAL A 94 10.17 6.82 -4.95
N ALA A 95 10.08 5.53 -5.23
CA ALA A 95 11.11 4.56 -4.85
C ALA A 95 12.26 4.53 -5.86
N ARG A 96 12.02 4.86 -7.13
CA ARG A 96 13.00 4.89 -8.25
C ARG A 96 13.67 3.57 -8.59
N SER A 97 13.51 2.56 -7.74
CA SER A 97 13.95 1.18 -7.93
C SER A 97 12.96 0.24 -7.27
N ARG A 98 12.67 -0.88 -7.94
CA ARG A 98 11.77 -1.93 -7.45
C ARG A 98 12.18 -2.49 -6.10
N GLU A 99 13.49 -2.58 -5.86
CA GLU A 99 14.09 -3.09 -4.61
C GLU A 99 13.73 -2.22 -3.39
N ARG A 100 13.40 -0.94 -3.60
CA ARG A 100 13.02 0.01 -2.55
C ARG A 100 11.53 0.01 -2.24
N TRP A 101 10.69 -0.65 -3.05
CA TRP A 101 9.25 -0.68 -2.82
C TRP A 101 8.85 -1.18 -1.42
N PRO A 102 9.47 -2.25 -0.85
CA PRO A 102 9.12 -2.74 0.48
C PRO A 102 9.33 -1.71 1.60
N LEU A 103 10.14 -0.68 1.35
CA LEU A 103 10.38 0.39 2.31
C LEU A 103 9.11 1.21 2.62
N ALA A 104 8.12 1.26 1.71
CA ALA A 104 6.82 1.89 1.99
C ALA A 104 6.12 1.26 3.21
N GLY A 105 6.34 -0.03 3.44
CA GLY A 105 5.74 -0.75 4.56
C GLY A 105 4.28 -1.09 4.35
N ASP A 106 3.79 -0.97 3.11
CA ASP A 106 2.48 -1.47 2.68
C ASP A 106 2.59 -2.94 2.32
N GLN A 107 1.53 -3.71 2.56
CA GLN A 107 1.56 -5.15 2.37
C GLN A 107 1.34 -5.55 0.91
N LEU A 108 0.53 -4.80 0.14
CA LEU A 108 0.23 -5.11 -1.26
C LEU A 108 0.46 -3.88 -2.15
N ALA A 109 1.32 -3.99 -3.15
CA ALA A 109 1.46 -2.97 -4.20
C ALA A 109 0.64 -3.36 -5.43
N ILE A 110 -0.33 -2.53 -5.80
CA ILE A 110 -1.36 -2.84 -6.81
C ILE A 110 -1.38 -1.74 -7.88
N ASP A 111 -1.43 -2.12 -9.16
CA ASP A 111 -1.71 -1.17 -10.25
C ASP A 111 -3.23 -0.96 -10.40
N LEU A 112 -3.79 -0.04 -9.61
CA LEU A 112 -5.21 0.31 -9.62
C LEU A 112 -5.39 1.76 -9.19
N ASP A 113 -6.39 2.46 -9.74
CA ASP A 113 -6.79 3.78 -9.25
C ASP A 113 -7.30 3.67 -7.80
N MET A 114 -6.57 4.30 -6.88
CA MET A 114 -6.85 4.28 -5.44
C MET A 114 -7.78 5.43 -5.00
N SER A 115 -8.22 6.28 -5.94
CA SER A 115 -9.02 7.46 -5.66
C SER A 115 -10.28 7.15 -4.86
N ALA A 116 -10.75 8.14 -4.10
CA ALA A 116 -11.98 7.97 -3.33
C ALA A 116 -13.22 7.81 -4.18
N GLU A 117 -13.20 8.31 -5.40
CA GLU A 117 -14.26 8.13 -6.39
C GLU A 117 -14.30 6.68 -6.90
N ASN A 118 -13.14 6.08 -7.20
CA ASN A 118 -13.08 4.70 -7.69
C ASN A 118 -13.25 3.66 -6.58
N LEU A 119 -12.68 3.92 -5.40
CA LEU A 119 -12.65 3.01 -4.26
C LEU A 119 -13.26 3.64 -2.99
N PRO A 120 -14.56 3.97 -2.96
CA PRO A 120 -15.19 4.42 -1.72
C PRO A 120 -15.10 3.33 -0.62
N PRO A 121 -15.12 3.71 0.68
CA PRO A 121 -15.23 2.73 1.77
C PRO A 121 -16.37 1.75 1.54
N GLY A 122 -16.14 0.47 1.84
CA GLY A 122 -17.06 -0.64 1.54
C GLY A 122 -16.83 -1.30 0.17
N THR A 123 -16.01 -0.71 -0.71
CA THR A 123 -15.63 -1.37 -1.99
C THR A 123 -14.87 -2.67 -1.71
N ARG A 124 -15.29 -3.75 -2.36
CA ARG A 124 -14.63 -5.06 -2.25
C ARG A 124 -13.80 -5.35 -3.47
N LEU A 125 -12.56 -5.79 -3.22
CA LEU A 125 -11.60 -6.19 -4.23
C LEU A 125 -11.31 -7.68 -4.07
N SER A 126 -11.56 -8.45 -5.12
CA SER A 126 -11.09 -9.83 -5.25
C SER A 126 -9.64 -9.83 -5.73
N ILE A 127 -8.81 -10.67 -5.12
CA ILE A 127 -7.41 -10.90 -5.48
C ILE A 127 -7.14 -12.38 -5.25
N GLY A 128 -6.81 -13.13 -6.30
CA GLY A 128 -6.69 -14.59 -6.20
C GLY A 128 -7.98 -15.20 -5.65
N SER A 129 -7.89 -15.92 -4.52
CA SER A 129 -9.07 -16.45 -3.81
C SER A 129 -9.52 -15.62 -2.60
N ALA A 130 -8.83 -14.52 -2.29
CA ALA A 130 -9.15 -13.64 -1.17
C ALA A 130 -10.02 -12.46 -1.60
N VAL A 131 -10.73 -11.86 -0.63
CA VAL A 131 -11.44 -10.59 -0.82
C VAL A 131 -11.07 -9.63 0.31
N ILE A 132 -10.66 -8.42 -0.06
CA ILE A 132 -10.42 -7.30 0.85
C ILE A 132 -11.47 -6.20 0.63
N GLU A 133 -11.81 -5.49 1.70
CA GLU A 133 -12.76 -4.38 1.67
C GLU A 133 -12.07 -3.09 2.11
N VAL A 134 -12.26 -2.02 1.32
CA VAL A 134 -11.74 -0.68 1.61
C VAL A 134 -12.40 -0.12 2.86
N THR A 135 -11.62 0.41 3.79
CA THR A 135 -12.13 0.98 5.04
C THR A 135 -12.14 2.50 5.02
N GLU A 136 -12.88 3.10 5.96
CA GLU A 136 -12.95 4.54 6.15
C GLU A 136 -11.70 5.14 6.80
N LYS A 137 -10.76 4.31 7.31
CA LYS A 137 -9.57 4.80 8.00
C LYS A 137 -8.57 5.39 6.99
N PRO A 138 -8.16 6.66 7.13
CA PRO A 138 -7.12 7.22 6.27
C PRO A 138 -5.78 6.49 6.39
N HIS A 139 -5.08 6.33 5.26
CA HIS A 139 -3.70 5.86 5.24
C HIS A 139 -2.77 7.01 4.85
N THR A 140 -2.15 7.65 5.85
CA THR A 140 -1.39 8.89 5.68
C THR A 140 0.12 8.67 5.80
N GLY A 141 0.88 9.61 5.22
CA GLY A 141 2.34 9.58 5.29
C GLY A 141 2.85 9.74 6.72
N CYS A 142 4.04 9.20 7.00
CA CYS A 142 4.65 9.28 8.32
C CYS A 142 6.13 9.67 8.21
N LEU A 143 6.76 9.99 9.35
CA LEU A 143 8.18 10.35 9.38
C LEU A 143 9.08 9.26 8.78
N LYS A 144 8.74 7.97 8.99
CA LYS A 144 9.48 6.86 8.36
C LYS A 144 9.41 6.91 6.84
N PHE A 145 8.29 7.37 6.26
CA PHE A 145 8.16 7.55 4.82
C PHE A 145 9.11 8.64 4.31
N ALA A 146 9.17 9.80 5.00
CA ALA A 146 10.12 10.86 4.68
C ALA A 146 11.58 10.41 4.84
N SER A 147 11.92 9.66 5.89
CA SER A 147 13.27 9.13 6.05
C SER A 147 13.68 8.15 4.94
N ARG A 148 12.72 7.48 4.31
CA ARG A 148 12.97 6.45 3.29
C ARG A 148 12.93 6.97 1.86
N PHE A 149 12.10 7.96 1.57
CA PHE A 149 11.85 8.47 0.21
C PHE A 149 12.04 9.98 0.07
N GLY A 150 12.42 10.68 1.15
CA GLY A 150 12.67 12.12 1.16
C GLY A 150 11.47 12.94 1.63
N HIS A 151 11.76 14.16 2.07
CA HIS A 151 10.74 15.10 2.54
C HIS A 151 9.79 15.54 1.42
N ASP A 152 10.29 15.68 0.19
CA ASP A 152 9.45 16.04 -0.95
C ASP A 152 8.48 14.93 -1.33
N ALA A 153 8.85 13.65 -1.19
CA ALA A 153 7.90 12.55 -1.33
C ALA A 153 6.77 12.62 -0.29
N LEU A 154 7.09 12.95 0.98
CA LEU A 154 6.07 13.15 2.00
C LEU A 154 5.18 14.36 1.69
N ARG A 155 5.75 15.47 1.23
CA ARG A 155 4.99 16.67 0.81
C ARG A 155 4.07 16.35 -0.36
N PHE A 156 4.59 15.66 -1.37
CA PHE A 156 3.86 15.24 -2.55
C PHE A 156 2.60 14.45 -2.21
N VAL A 157 2.73 13.37 -1.41
CA VAL A 157 1.57 12.54 -1.00
C VAL A 157 0.61 13.26 -0.06
N SER A 158 1.00 14.44 0.44
CA SER A 158 0.19 15.30 1.30
C SER A 158 -0.43 16.48 0.54
N THR A 159 -0.18 16.62 -0.77
CA THR A 159 -0.87 17.61 -1.60
C THR A 159 -2.36 17.28 -1.70
N ALA A 160 -3.20 18.29 -1.93
CA ALA A 160 -4.66 18.10 -2.05
C ALA A 160 -5.02 17.07 -3.14
N GLU A 161 -4.32 17.14 -4.28
CA GLU A 161 -4.51 16.22 -5.38
C GLU A 161 -4.09 14.78 -5.05
N ALA A 162 -2.89 14.61 -4.48
CA ALA A 162 -2.42 13.28 -4.08
C ALA A 162 -3.28 12.65 -2.99
N MET A 163 -3.84 13.45 -2.07
CA MET A 163 -4.79 12.98 -1.07
C MET A 163 -6.12 12.55 -1.69
N ALA A 164 -6.64 13.28 -2.68
CA ALA A 164 -7.86 12.89 -3.40
C ALA A 164 -7.69 11.55 -4.15
N MET A 165 -6.50 11.33 -4.71
CA MET A 165 -6.08 10.07 -5.34
C MET A 165 -5.64 8.98 -4.34
N ARG A 166 -5.55 9.30 -3.04
CA ARG A 166 -5.04 8.45 -1.95
C ARG A 166 -3.66 7.83 -2.27
N LEU A 167 -2.74 8.64 -2.80
CA LEU A 167 -1.45 8.16 -3.31
C LEU A 167 -0.55 7.52 -2.26
N ARG A 168 -0.69 7.88 -0.97
CA ARG A 168 0.02 7.16 0.08
C ARG A 168 -0.46 5.71 0.20
N GLY A 169 -1.71 5.41 -0.14
CA GLY A 169 -2.30 4.08 -0.06
C GLY A 169 -3.66 4.11 0.61
N VAL A 170 -4.21 2.91 0.82
CA VAL A 170 -5.56 2.69 1.33
C VAL A 170 -5.51 1.58 2.37
N ASN A 171 -6.23 1.79 3.48
CA ASN A 171 -6.43 0.71 4.45
C ASN A 171 -7.59 -0.17 4.02
N THR A 172 -7.42 -1.47 4.21
CA THR A 172 -8.43 -2.48 3.91
C THR A 172 -8.52 -3.50 5.06
N ARG A 173 -9.58 -4.30 5.06
CA ARG A 173 -9.73 -5.48 5.90
C ARG A 173 -10.05 -6.70 5.05
N VAL A 174 -9.61 -7.88 5.47
CA VAL A 174 -9.95 -9.14 4.82
C VAL A 174 -11.39 -9.49 5.17
N VAL A 175 -12.22 -9.69 4.16
CA VAL A 175 -13.63 -10.13 4.34
C VAL A 175 -13.85 -11.58 3.85
N GLN A 176 -12.89 -12.12 3.10
CA GLN A 176 -12.81 -13.54 2.76
C GLN A 176 -11.34 -13.97 2.77
N SER A 177 -11.00 -14.94 3.62
CA SER A 177 -9.66 -15.54 3.64
C SER A 177 -9.36 -16.23 2.31
N GLY A 178 -8.10 -16.21 1.89
CA GLY A 178 -7.67 -16.81 0.64
C GLY A 178 -6.20 -16.61 0.37
N THR A 179 -5.76 -17.03 -0.80
CA THR A 179 -4.37 -16.92 -1.27
C THR A 179 -4.28 -15.89 -2.37
N VAL A 180 -3.26 -15.04 -2.29
CA VAL A 180 -2.90 -14.06 -3.31
C VAL A 180 -1.49 -14.35 -3.83
N ARG A 181 -1.27 -14.08 -5.12
CA ARG A 181 0.01 -14.24 -5.83
C ARG A 181 0.35 -12.98 -6.62
N ILE A 182 1.64 -12.72 -6.79
CA ILE A 182 2.08 -11.70 -7.75
C ILE A 182 1.52 -12.07 -9.14
N GLY A 183 0.94 -11.07 -9.80
CA GLY A 183 0.25 -11.23 -11.09
C GLY A 183 -1.24 -11.48 -10.99
N ASP A 184 -1.80 -11.74 -9.80
CA ASP A 184 -3.25 -11.86 -9.64
C ASP A 184 -3.96 -10.57 -10.08
N THR A 185 -5.06 -10.75 -10.81
CA THR A 185 -5.94 -9.64 -11.16
C THR A 185 -6.67 -9.15 -9.92
N VAL A 186 -6.68 -7.83 -9.74
CA VAL A 186 -7.42 -7.12 -8.70
C VAL A 186 -8.68 -6.56 -9.32
N ALA A 187 -9.84 -7.13 -8.97
CA ALA A 187 -11.13 -6.76 -9.55
C ALA A 187 -12.15 -6.39 -8.49
N LYS A 188 -12.92 -5.32 -8.74
CA LYS A 188 -14.08 -4.93 -7.94
C LYS A 188 -15.15 -6.00 -8.06
N ILE A 189 -15.74 -6.36 -6.92
CA ILE A 189 -16.87 -7.29 -6.87
C ILE A 189 -18.05 -6.62 -6.16
N ALA A 190 -19.27 -7.05 -6.52
CA ALA A 190 -20.46 -6.63 -5.80
C ALA A 190 -20.34 -7.05 -4.33
N ALA A 191 -20.64 -6.12 -3.41
CA ALA A 191 -20.88 -6.49 -2.03
C ALA A 191 -22.15 -7.38 -2.00
N PRO A 192 -22.13 -8.52 -1.30
CA PRO A 192 -23.30 -9.37 -1.09
C PRO A 192 -24.37 -8.65 -0.28
#